data_AF-A0A1S1P7E5-F1
#
_entry.id   AF-A0A1S1P7E5-F1
#
_cell.length_a   1.000
_cell.length_b   1.000
_cell.length_c   1.000
_cell.angle_alpha   90.00
_cell.angle_beta   90.00
_cell.angle_gamma   90.00
#
_symmetry.space_group_name_H-M   'P 1'
#
loop_
_entity.id
_entity.type
_entity.pdbx_description
1 polymer ?
#
loop_
_entity_poly.entity_id
_entity_poly.type
_entity_poly.pdbx_seq_one_letter_code
_entity_poly.pdbx_strand_id
1 'polypeptide(L)'
;MPPEPSQFQRFLPEVEHRTSGEILTHPDFAAMRQRYVAGTTACYEIASFPGGWQSAAYRVAIISAIICLHAAWDPANRATWPTLARLKEAGATFGLSSPRQIDDLVARLVETNYVVLERPDADGRLRLLVPTDKLLAWDRVLLSSYYGVLQDLYPDPGYGPAVARDPTLHLAQRRVAVGTFDVIGRFIARNGDIIPFLQMYQGFQVLMRVILLREADTEATIRDGDFSDIMARFGISRSHIRNILAAAEAGGLLTHEGRGRKHLAPTPRGLAAADRFIADTLSSHDMTYRMALASLAAEPARSSGPAA
;
A
#
# COMPACT_ATOMS: atom_id res chain seq x y z
N MET A 1 12.25 19.04 -8.12
CA MET A 1 13.01 18.45 -9.23
C MET A 1 12.02 18.07 -10.33
N PRO A 2 12.35 18.26 -11.61
CA PRO A 2 11.54 17.68 -12.68
C PRO A 2 11.55 16.15 -12.59
N PRO A 3 10.49 15.45 -13.03
CA PRO A 3 10.50 13.99 -13.05
C PRO A 3 11.55 13.44 -14.03
N GLU A 4 12.17 12.33 -13.66
CA GLU A 4 13.12 11.59 -14.48
C GLU A 4 12.41 10.89 -15.65
N PRO A 5 13.04 10.75 -16.85
CA PRO A 5 12.43 10.08 -18.00
C PRO A 5 11.92 8.66 -17.71
N SER A 6 12.60 7.93 -16.82
CA SER A 6 12.18 6.58 -16.41
C SER A 6 10.83 6.57 -15.69
N GLN A 7 10.39 7.69 -15.12
CA GLN A 7 9.10 7.79 -14.43
C GLN A 7 7.92 7.84 -15.41
N PHE A 8 8.16 8.14 -16.69
CA PHE A 8 7.16 8.07 -17.76
C PHE A 8 7.11 6.68 -18.44
N GLN A 9 7.83 5.70 -17.89
CA GLN A 9 7.73 4.32 -18.33
C GLN A 9 6.68 3.59 -17.49
N ARG A 10 5.77 2.89 -18.18
CA ARG A 10 4.81 1.98 -17.55
C ARG A 10 5.54 0.84 -16.86
N PHE A 11 5.01 0.40 -15.72
CA PHE A 11 5.59 -0.74 -15.00
C PHE A 11 5.43 -2.06 -15.78
N LEU A 12 4.29 -2.18 -16.45
CA LEU A 12 3.97 -3.19 -17.47
C LEU A 12 3.63 -2.49 -18.78
N PRO A 13 4.54 -2.49 -19.79
CA PRO A 13 4.33 -1.78 -21.06
C PRO A 13 3.05 -2.16 -21.79
N GLU A 14 2.61 -3.40 -21.66
CA GLU A 14 1.43 -3.99 -22.30
C GLU A 14 0.10 -3.58 -21.66
N VAL A 15 0.12 -3.05 -20.44
CA VAL A 15 -1.08 -2.56 -19.74
C VAL A 15 -1.14 -1.04 -19.88
N GLU A 16 -2.16 -0.51 -20.53
CA GLU A 16 -2.34 0.94 -20.63
C GLU A 16 -2.79 1.53 -19.29
N HIS A 17 -1.84 2.09 -18.55
CA HIS A 17 -2.05 2.75 -17.26
C HIS A 17 -1.24 4.06 -17.15
N ARG A 18 -1.62 4.88 -16.17
CA ARG A 18 -0.93 6.11 -15.77
C ARG A 18 0.44 5.77 -15.22
N THR A 19 1.43 6.47 -15.73
CA THR A 19 2.82 6.41 -15.27
C THR A 19 3.03 7.29 -14.05
N SER A 20 4.05 7.01 -13.25
CA SER A 20 4.40 7.86 -12.10
C SER A 20 4.72 9.29 -12.53
N GLY A 21 5.33 9.49 -13.69
CA GLY A 21 5.66 10.79 -14.27
C GLY A 21 4.40 11.60 -14.57
N GLU A 22 3.40 11.00 -15.23
CA GLU A 22 2.11 11.66 -15.49
C GLU A 22 1.44 12.12 -14.19
N ILE A 23 1.45 11.27 -13.15
CA ILE A 23 0.87 11.59 -11.84
C ILE A 23 1.64 12.73 -11.16
N LEU A 24 2.97 12.67 -11.14
CA LEU A 24 3.83 13.71 -10.54
C LEU A 24 3.67 15.07 -11.21
N THR A 25 3.47 15.10 -12.53
CA THR A 25 3.29 16.34 -13.29
C THR A 25 1.88 16.90 -13.26
N HIS A 26 0.93 16.18 -12.64
CA HIS A 26 -0.44 16.67 -12.56
C HIS A 26 -0.49 17.99 -11.76
N PRO A 27 -1.15 19.04 -12.25
CA PRO A 27 -1.18 20.35 -11.57
C PRO A 27 -1.70 20.26 -10.13
N ASP A 28 -2.64 19.36 -9.88
CA ASP A 28 -3.23 19.16 -8.55
C ASP A 28 -2.48 18.16 -7.66
N PHE A 29 -1.31 17.66 -8.06
CA PHE A 29 -0.59 16.63 -7.30
C PHE A 29 -0.29 17.06 -5.84
N ALA A 30 0.15 18.30 -5.64
CA ALA A 30 0.45 18.81 -4.30
C ALA A 30 -0.79 18.85 -3.39
N ALA A 31 -1.92 19.33 -3.92
CA ALA A 31 -3.19 19.33 -3.19
C ALA A 31 -3.70 17.90 -2.92
N MET A 32 -3.53 17.00 -3.89
CA MET A 32 -3.86 15.59 -3.77
C MET A 32 -3.05 14.89 -2.66
N ARG A 33 -1.76 15.21 -2.52
CA ARG A 33 -0.88 14.59 -1.51
C ARG A 33 -1.50 14.63 -0.11
N GLN A 34 -2.10 15.76 0.26
CA GLN A 34 -2.77 15.91 1.55
C GLN A 34 -3.91 14.91 1.72
N ARG A 35 -4.72 14.71 0.68
CA ARG A 35 -5.82 13.72 0.67
C ARG A 35 -5.30 12.29 0.71
N TYR A 36 -4.25 11.99 -0.06
CA TYR A 36 -3.59 10.67 -0.02
C TYR A 36 -3.14 10.31 1.39
N VAL A 37 -2.43 11.23 2.05
CA VAL A 37 -1.93 10.99 3.41
C VAL A 37 -3.10 10.83 4.36
N ALA A 38 -4.10 11.72 4.34
CA ALA A 38 -5.25 11.63 5.24
C ALA A 38 -6.03 10.31 5.08
N GLY A 39 -6.36 9.93 3.85
CA GLY A 39 -7.14 8.73 3.55
C GLY A 39 -6.42 7.43 3.91
N THR A 40 -5.13 7.34 3.58
CA THR A 40 -4.32 6.15 3.89
C THR A 40 -3.99 6.04 5.38
N THR A 41 -3.69 7.16 6.04
CA THR A 41 -3.40 7.21 7.49
C THR A 41 -4.53 6.59 8.29
N ALA A 42 -5.79 6.95 8.00
CA ALA A 42 -6.96 6.43 8.72
C ALA A 42 -7.09 4.89 8.66
N CYS A 43 -6.66 4.28 7.55
CA CYS A 43 -6.69 2.83 7.37
C CYS A 43 -5.58 2.11 8.14
N TYR A 44 -4.52 2.82 8.50
CA TYR A 44 -3.30 2.30 9.12
C TYR A 44 -3.21 2.52 10.63
N GLU A 45 -4.14 3.29 11.21
CA GLU A 45 -4.25 3.47 12.66
C GLU A 45 -4.47 2.14 13.38
N ILE A 46 -4.00 2.05 14.64
CA ILE A 46 -4.16 0.82 15.44
C ILE A 46 -5.63 0.38 15.51
N ALA A 47 -6.55 1.34 15.65
CA ALA A 47 -7.98 1.06 15.78
C ALA A 47 -8.59 0.41 14.53
N SER A 48 -8.02 0.70 13.36
CA SER A 48 -8.53 0.23 12.06
C SER A 48 -7.76 -0.96 11.51
N PHE A 49 -6.46 -1.07 11.85
CA PHE A 49 -5.55 -1.99 11.18
C PHE A 49 -5.81 -3.47 11.57
N PRO A 50 -5.79 -4.41 10.59
CA PRO A 50 -6.00 -5.82 10.87
C PRO A 50 -5.01 -6.39 11.90
N GLY A 51 -5.54 -7.13 12.87
CA GLY A 51 -4.77 -7.67 13.99
C GLY A 51 -4.73 -6.80 15.25
N GLY A 52 -5.27 -5.56 15.20
CA GLY A 52 -5.34 -4.68 16.38
C GLY A 52 -3.96 -4.32 16.94
N TRP A 53 -2.99 -4.10 16.05
CA TRP A 53 -1.60 -3.75 16.37
C TRP A 53 -1.09 -2.70 15.39
N GLN A 54 0.09 -2.14 15.66
CA GLN A 54 0.69 -1.13 14.80
C GLN A 54 0.79 -1.63 13.36
N SER A 55 0.45 -0.80 12.39
CA SER A 55 0.75 -1.15 11.00
C SER A 55 2.26 -1.09 10.72
N ALA A 56 2.68 -1.76 9.65
CA ALA A 56 4.04 -1.76 9.12
C ALA A 56 3.96 -2.12 7.64
N ALA A 57 4.89 -1.67 6.81
CA ALA A 57 4.81 -1.92 5.37
C ALA A 57 4.74 -3.42 5.05
N TYR A 58 5.56 -4.24 5.74
CA TYR A 58 5.51 -5.70 5.56
C TYR A 58 4.14 -6.29 5.95
N ARG A 59 3.49 -5.79 7.01
CA ARG A 59 2.17 -6.28 7.43
C ARG A 59 1.12 -5.98 6.37
N VAL A 60 1.14 -4.76 5.82
CA VAL A 60 0.25 -4.36 4.72
C VAL A 60 0.47 -5.28 3.52
N ALA A 61 1.72 -5.45 3.09
CA ALA A 61 2.06 -6.28 1.93
C ALA A 61 1.61 -7.75 2.10
N ILE A 62 1.86 -8.35 3.27
CA ILE A 62 1.47 -9.73 3.55
C ILE A 62 -0.04 -9.88 3.68
N ILE A 63 -0.75 -8.93 4.29
CA ILE A 63 -2.21 -8.91 4.33
C ILE A 63 -2.78 -8.87 2.89
N SER A 64 -2.28 -7.96 2.05
CA SER A 64 -2.69 -7.89 0.65
C SER A 64 -2.37 -9.18 -0.10
N ALA A 65 -1.23 -9.83 0.17
CA ALA A 65 -0.87 -11.11 -0.44
C ALA A 65 -1.83 -12.24 -0.05
N ILE A 66 -2.28 -12.32 1.22
CA ILE A 66 -3.31 -13.29 1.65
C ILE A 66 -4.57 -13.12 0.79
N ILE A 67 -5.05 -11.87 0.65
CA ILE A 67 -6.29 -11.57 -0.08
C ILE A 67 -6.14 -11.91 -1.57
N CYS A 68 -5.03 -11.51 -2.19
CA CYS A 68 -4.79 -11.79 -3.61
C CYS A 68 -4.65 -13.30 -3.88
N LEU A 69 -3.89 -14.03 -3.06
CA LEU A 69 -3.73 -15.48 -3.20
C LEU A 69 -5.07 -16.20 -3.04
N HIS A 70 -5.91 -15.77 -2.10
CA HIS A 70 -7.27 -16.30 -1.94
C HIS A 70 -8.18 -15.94 -3.13
N ALA A 71 -8.07 -14.75 -3.71
CA ALA A 71 -8.87 -14.34 -4.88
C ALA A 71 -8.49 -15.08 -6.17
N ALA A 72 -7.25 -15.55 -6.27
CA ALA A 72 -6.67 -16.12 -7.50
C ALA A 72 -6.54 -17.65 -7.50
N TRP A 73 -6.86 -18.33 -6.39
CA TRP A 73 -6.67 -19.77 -6.32
C TRP A 73 -7.71 -20.54 -7.16
N ASP A 74 -7.29 -21.70 -7.63
CA ASP A 74 -8.09 -22.69 -8.33
C ASP A 74 -8.16 -23.98 -7.48
N PRO A 75 -9.36 -24.43 -7.06
CA PRO A 75 -9.53 -25.66 -6.30
C PRO A 75 -8.94 -26.90 -7.01
N ALA A 76 -8.94 -26.93 -8.35
CA ALA A 76 -8.39 -28.03 -9.13
C ALA A 76 -6.86 -28.01 -9.23
N ASN A 77 -6.22 -26.86 -8.95
CA ASN A 77 -4.77 -26.70 -9.04
C ASN A 77 -4.13 -26.40 -7.69
N ARG A 78 -3.63 -27.45 -7.03
CA ARG A 78 -3.00 -27.37 -5.69
C ARG A 78 -1.85 -26.36 -5.60
N ALA A 79 -1.13 -26.08 -6.68
CA ALA A 79 -0.04 -25.10 -6.68
C ALA A 79 -0.53 -23.66 -6.44
N THR A 80 -1.81 -23.39 -6.65
CA THR A 80 -2.42 -22.07 -6.45
C THR A 80 -3.02 -21.87 -5.06
N TRP A 81 -3.13 -22.94 -4.27
CA TRP A 81 -3.85 -22.92 -2.99
C TRP A 81 -3.23 -21.94 -1.99
N PRO A 82 -4.04 -21.13 -1.29
CA PRO A 82 -3.56 -20.04 -0.41
C PRO A 82 -3.04 -20.60 0.93
N THR A 83 -1.94 -21.34 0.87
CA THR A 83 -1.28 -21.92 2.05
C THR A 83 -0.27 -20.95 2.65
N LEU A 84 0.13 -21.19 3.91
CA LEU A 84 1.20 -20.45 4.56
C LEU A 84 2.55 -20.55 3.81
N ALA A 85 2.84 -21.70 3.19
CA ALA A 85 4.04 -21.87 2.37
C ALA A 85 4.01 -20.94 1.15
N ARG A 86 2.90 -20.95 0.40
CA ARG A 86 2.72 -20.06 -0.76
C ARG A 86 2.71 -18.59 -0.38
N LEU A 87 2.17 -18.24 0.79
CA LEU A 87 2.25 -16.88 1.31
C LEU A 87 3.69 -16.44 1.58
N LYS A 88 4.54 -17.33 2.12
CA LYS A 88 5.96 -17.02 2.36
C LYS A 88 6.74 -16.85 1.05
N GLU A 89 6.44 -17.68 0.05
CA GLU A 89 7.01 -17.54 -1.31
C GLU A 89 6.64 -16.19 -1.93
N ALA A 90 5.35 -15.83 -1.89
CA ALA A 90 4.87 -14.54 -2.36
C ALA A 90 5.46 -13.38 -1.54
N GLY A 91 5.51 -13.50 -0.22
CA GLY A 91 6.04 -12.48 0.68
C GLY A 91 7.53 -12.19 0.44
N ALA A 92 8.30 -13.19 0.01
CA ALA A 92 9.71 -13.04 -0.30
C ALA A 92 9.95 -12.09 -1.48
N THR A 93 9.02 -11.97 -2.44
CA THR A 93 9.18 -11.08 -3.59
C THR A 93 9.17 -9.61 -3.20
N PHE A 94 8.58 -9.25 -2.06
CA PHE A 94 8.56 -7.87 -1.55
C PHE A 94 9.84 -7.50 -0.81
N GLY A 95 10.58 -8.47 -0.26
CA GLY A 95 11.82 -8.20 0.47
C GLY A 95 11.65 -7.45 1.80
N LEU A 96 10.44 -7.42 2.38
CA LEU A 96 10.11 -6.62 3.56
C LEU A 96 10.05 -7.42 4.88
N SER A 97 10.03 -8.74 4.83
CA SER A 97 9.80 -9.60 6.01
C SER A 97 10.52 -10.94 5.94
N SER A 98 10.88 -11.46 7.10
CA SER A 98 11.31 -12.84 7.28
C SER A 98 10.13 -13.82 7.36
N PRO A 99 10.34 -15.12 7.07
CA PRO A 99 9.31 -16.15 7.23
C PRO A 99 8.69 -16.20 8.63
N ARG A 100 9.49 -15.95 9.68
CA ARG A 100 9.00 -15.93 11.07
C ARG A 100 8.06 -14.75 11.33
N GLN A 101 8.35 -13.57 10.79
CA GLN A 101 7.44 -12.42 10.91
C GLN A 101 6.10 -12.67 10.20
N ILE A 102 6.11 -13.45 9.11
CA ILE A 102 4.89 -13.87 8.42
C ILE A 102 4.08 -14.83 9.30
N ASP A 103 4.74 -15.79 9.96
CA ASP A 103 4.08 -16.71 10.90
C ASP A 103 3.40 -15.96 12.05
N ASP A 104 4.11 -15.04 12.70
CA ASP A 104 3.58 -14.23 13.81
C ASP A 104 2.39 -13.36 13.36
N LEU A 105 2.47 -12.78 12.16
CA LEU A 105 1.38 -12.00 11.55
C LEU A 105 0.14 -12.86 11.30
N VAL A 106 0.31 -14.02 10.67
CA VAL A 106 -0.82 -14.93 10.38
C VAL A 106 -1.46 -15.41 11.68
N ALA A 107 -0.66 -15.81 12.67
CA ALA A 107 -1.17 -16.23 13.97
C ALA A 107 -2.06 -15.16 14.61
N ARG A 108 -1.61 -13.90 14.59
CA ARG A 108 -2.40 -12.77 15.11
C ARG A 108 -3.68 -12.51 14.32
N LEU A 109 -3.62 -12.59 12.98
CA LEU A 109 -4.81 -12.40 12.13
C LEU A 109 -5.86 -13.49 12.38
N VAL A 110 -5.42 -14.73 12.68
CA VAL A 110 -6.31 -15.82 13.07
C VAL A 110 -6.91 -15.58 14.45
N GLU A 111 -6.08 -15.25 15.44
CA GLU A 111 -6.52 -14.94 16.82
C GLU A 111 -7.59 -13.82 16.85
N THR A 112 -7.46 -12.84 15.95
CA THR A 112 -8.33 -11.65 15.88
C THR A 112 -9.43 -11.73 14.82
N ASN A 113 -9.66 -12.92 14.25
CA ASN A 113 -10.72 -13.24 13.29
C ASN A 113 -10.70 -12.40 11.99
N TYR A 114 -9.51 -12.05 11.51
CA TYR A 114 -9.32 -11.48 10.16
C TYR A 114 -9.00 -12.56 9.13
N VAL A 115 -8.48 -13.71 9.56
CA VAL A 115 -8.20 -14.88 8.72
C VAL A 115 -8.72 -16.13 9.42
N VAL A 116 -9.30 -17.05 8.67
CA VAL A 116 -9.67 -18.40 9.13
C VAL A 116 -8.77 -19.42 8.46
N LEU A 117 -8.46 -20.49 9.19
CA LEU A 117 -7.72 -21.64 8.67
C LEU A 117 -8.71 -22.74 8.30
N GLU A 118 -9.03 -22.86 7.01
CA GLU A 118 -9.93 -23.90 6.50
C GLU A 118 -9.18 -25.19 6.17
N ARG A 119 -9.85 -26.32 6.39
CA ARG A 119 -9.33 -27.65 6.04
C ARG A 119 -10.02 -28.12 4.77
N PRO A 120 -9.29 -28.37 3.67
CA PRO A 120 -9.89 -28.95 2.49
C PRO A 120 -10.21 -30.43 2.75
N ASP A 121 -11.37 -30.89 2.28
CA ASP A 121 -11.82 -32.29 2.46
C ASP A 121 -10.83 -33.31 1.89
N ALA A 122 -10.13 -32.92 0.81
CA ALA A 122 -9.15 -33.76 0.15
C ALA A 122 -7.87 -34.03 0.97
N ASP A 123 -7.54 -33.17 1.95
CA ASP A 123 -6.32 -33.29 2.76
C ASP A 123 -6.45 -32.53 4.09
N GLY A 124 -6.88 -33.23 5.14
CA GLY A 124 -7.09 -32.66 6.48
C GLY A 124 -5.82 -32.16 7.18
N ARG A 125 -4.63 -32.38 6.60
CA ARG A 125 -3.36 -31.82 7.11
C ARG A 125 -3.11 -30.40 6.60
N LEU A 126 -3.72 -30.03 5.48
CA LEU A 126 -3.59 -28.69 4.93
C LEU A 126 -4.44 -27.66 5.69
N ARG A 127 -3.97 -26.43 5.64
CA ARG A 127 -4.68 -25.24 6.12
C ARG A 127 -4.65 -24.19 5.03
N LEU A 128 -5.82 -23.83 4.53
CA LEU A 128 -6.01 -22.72 3.60
C LEU A 128 -6.24 -21.44 4.41
N LEU A 129 -5.55 -20.38 4.01
CA LEU A 129 -5.73 -19.04 4.56
C LEU A 129 -6.92 -18.40 3.87
N VAL A 130 -8.01 -18.19 4.61
CA VAL A 130 -9.23 -17.59 4.09
C VAL A 130 -9.44 -16.23 4.77
N PRO A 131 -9.39 -15.11 4.02
CA PRO A 131 -9.69 -13.80 4.56
C PRO A 131 -11.18 -13.74 4.95
N THR A 132 -11.48 -13.22 6.14
CA THR A 132 -12.87 -13.02 6.56
C THR A 132 -13.48 -11.81 5.88
N ASP A 133 -14.81 -11.69 5.90
CA ASP A 133 -15.52 -10.49 5.44
C ASP A 133 -15.02 -9.21 6.10
N LYS A 134 -14.59 -9.32 7.37
CA LYS A 134 -13.98 -8.22 8.13
C LYS A 134 -12.69 -7.74 7.48
N LEU A 135 -11.82 -8.66 7.06
CA LEU A 135 -10.58 -8.34 6.38
C LEU A 135 -10.83 -7.77 4.98
N LEU A 136 -11.75 -8.38 4.23
CA LEU A 136 -12.14 -7.90 2.90
C LEU A 136 -12.77 -6.51 2.96
N ALA A 137 -13.57 -6.21 3.99
CA ALA A 137 -14.16 -4.89 4.19
C ALA A 137 -13.08 -3.83 4.45
N TRP A 138 -12.11 -4.10 5.33
CA TRP A 138 -10.97 -3.20 5.54
C TRP A 138 -10.19 -2.95 4.25
N ASP A 139 -9.92 -4.01 3.48
CA ASP A 139 -9.14 -3.92 2.26
C ASP A 139 -9.84 -3.09 1.17
N ARG A 140 -11.18 -3.19 1.07
CA ARG A 140 -11.98 -2.32 0.20
C ARG A 140 -11.92 -0.85 0.61
N VAL A 141 -11.92 -0.54 1.92
CA VAL A 141 -11.74 0.83 2.42
C VAL A 141 -10.35 1.35 2.04
N LEU A 142 -9.31 0.54 2.25
CA LEU A 142 -7.94 0.91 1.90
C LEU A 142 -7.82 1.20 0.41
N LEU A 143 -8.29 0.31 -0.46
CA LEU A 143 -8.25 0.52 -1.91
C LEU A 143 -9.03 1.76 -2.35
N SER A 144 -10.23 1.96 -1.80
CA SER A 144 -11.06 3.14 -2.04
C SER A 144 -10.32 4.45 -1.68
N SER A 145 -9.42 4.44 -0.68
CA SER A 145 -8.59 5.62 -0.35
C SER A 145 -7.59 5.97 -1.45
N TYR A 146 -6.98 4.98 -2.11
CA TYR A 146 -6.10 5.22 -3.26
C TYR A 146 -6.87 5.64 -4.51
N TYR A 147 -8.01 4.99 -4.75
CA TYR A 147 -8.83 5.29 -5.92
C TYR A 147 -9.59 6.59 -5.82
N GLY A 148 -9.94 7.06 -4.61
CA GLY A 148 -10.50 8.40 -4.42
C GLY A 148 -9.53 9.49 -4.88
N VAL A 149 -8.25 9.32 -4.56
CA VAL A 149 -7.17 10.18 -5.05
C VAL A 149 -7.04 10.13 -6.58
N LEU A 150 -7.04 8.94 -7.17
CA LEU A 150 -6.97 8.80 -8.62
C LEU A 150 -8.20 9.38 -9.34
N GLN A 151 -9.39 9.24 -8.74
CA GLN A 151 -10.64 9.83 -9.22
C GLN A 151 -10.60 11.36 -9.23
N ASP A 152 -10.00 11.98 -8.21
CA ASP A 152 -9.85 13.42 -8.15
C ASP A 152 -8.92 13.95 -9.25
N LEU A 153 -7.81 13.23 -9.53
CA LEU A 153 -6.85 13.61 -10.57
C LEU A 153 -7.36 13.31 -11.99
N TYR A 154 -8.06 12.19 -12.18
CA TYR A 154 -8.46 11.71 -13.50
C TYR A 154 -9.93 11.26 -13.49
N PRO A 155 -10.89 12.20 -13.57
CA PRO A 155 -12.30 11.89 -13.36
C PRO A 155 -12.98 11.15 -14.53
N ASP A 156 -12.38 11.14 -15.72
CA ASP A 156 -12.94 10.54 -16.94
C ASP A 156 -12.01 9.45 -17.54
N PRO A 157 -12.46 8.19 -17.72
CA PRO A 157 -13.75 7.64 -17.28
C PRO A 157 -13.82 7.40 -15.75
N GLY A 158 -12.73 7.70 -15.04
CA GLY A 158 -12.64 7.62 -13.59
C GLY A 158 -12.51 6.20 -13.02
N TYR A 159 -12.72 6.13 -11.71
CA TYR A 159 -12.52 4.97 -10.85
C TYR A 159 -13.78 4.64 -10.04
N GLY A 160 -14.96 5.02 -10.56
CA GLY A 160 -16.25 4.95 -9.87
C GLY A 160 -16.52 3.64 -9.12
N PRO A 161 -16.41 2.46 -9.75
CA PRO A 161 -16.67 1.19 -9.06
C PRO A 161 -15.68 0.92 -7.91
N ALA A 162 -14.42 1.31 -8.07
CA ALA A 162 -13.40 1.17 -7.03
C ALA A 162 -13.64 2.14 -5.85
N VAL A 163 -14.01 3.38 -6.14
CA VAL A 163 -14.41 4.38 -5.13
C VAL A 163 -15.65 3.89 -4.37
N ALA A 164 -16.62 3.33 -5.08
CA ALA A 164 -17.84 2.74 -4.52
C ALA A 164 -17.62 1.40 -3.80
N ARG A 165 -16.38 0.88 -3.78
CA ARG A 165 -16.00 -0.37 -3.11
C ARG A 165 -16.74 -1.59 -3.65
N ASP A 166 -16.96 -1.62 -4.97
CA ASP A 166 -17.62 -2.73 -5.67
C ASP A 166 -16.91 -4.07 -5.38
N PRO A 167 -17.60 -5.07 -4.78
CA PRO A 167 -17.00 -6.37 -4.48
C PRO A 167 -16.55 -7.17 -5.71
N THR A 168 -17.22 -7.00 -6.85
CA THR A 168 -16.90 -7.69 -8.11
C THR A 168 -15.59 -7.17 -8.67
N LEU A 169 -15.46 -5.84 -8.74
CA LEU A 169 -14.19 -5.22 -9.15
C LEU A 169 -13.07 -5.56 -8.16
N HIS A 170 -13.35 -5.50 -6.87
CA HIS A 170 -12.39 -5.84 -5.82
C HIS A 170 -11.81 -7.24 -6.00
N LEU A 171 -12.69 -8.23 -6.20
CA LEU A 171 -12.28 -9.61 -6.46
C LEU A 171 -11.44 -9.74 -7.73
N ALA A 172 -11.90 -9.15 -8.84
CA ALA A 172 -11.18 -9.17 -10.11
C ALA A 172 -9.78 -8.53 -10.00
N GLN A 173 -9.69 -7.38 -9.33
CA GLN A 173 -8.43 -6.69 -9.10
C GLN A 173 -7.47 -7.53 -8.24
N ARG A 174 -7.96 -8.11 -7.15
CA ARG A 174 -7.13 -8.95 -6.26
C ARG A 174 -6.67 -10.23 -6.96
N ARG A 175 -7.49 -10.81 -7.83
CA ARG A 175 -7.14 -11.95 -8.68
C ARG A 175 -5.98 -11.62 -9.63
N VAL A 176 -6.06 -10.54 -10.39
CA VAL A 176 -5.02 -10.17 -11.36
C VAL A 176 -3.73 -9.68 -10.69
N ALA A 177 -3.83 -9.09 -9.49
CA ALA A 177 -2.68 -8.54 -8.76
C ALA A 177 -1.65 -9.59 -8.32
N VAL A 178 -2.00 -10.88 -8.22
CA VAL A 178 -1.02 -11.94 -7.94
C VAL A 178 0.08 -11.98 -9.00
N GLY A 179 -0.29 -11.74 -10.27
CA GLY A 179 0.64 -11.73 -11.40
C GLY A 179 1.57 -10.51 -11.44
N THR A 180 1.44 -9.56 -10.51
CA THR A 180 2.22 -8.31 -10.50
C THR A 180 3.11 -8.16 -9.26
N PHE A 181 3.23 -9.17 -8.41
CA PHE A 181 4.01 -9.08 -7.17
C PHE A 181 5.50 -8.80 -7.39
N ASP A 182 6.08 -9.33 -8.47
CA ASP A 182 7.46 -9.04 -8.88
C ASP A 182 7.62 -7.59 -9.35
N VAL A 183 6.63 -7.06 -10.07
CA VAL A 183 6.56 -5.65 -10.47
C VAL A 183 6.52 -4.76 -9.24
N ILE A 184 5.67 -5.13 -8.27
CA ILE A 184 5.53 -4.41 -6.99
C ILE A 184 6.84 -4.41 -6.21
N GLY A 185 7.48 -5.57 -6.06
CA GLY A 185 8.79 -5.70 -5.42
C GLY A 185 9.86 -4.83 -6.07
N ARG A 186 9.90 -4.78 -7.42
CA ARG A 186 10.85 -3.94 -8.15
C ARG A 186 10.65 -2.44 -7.90
N PHE A 187 9.43 -1.92 -7.89
CA PHE A 187 9.26 -0.48 -7.64
C PHE A 187 9.51 -0.13 -6.17
N ILE A 188 9.15 -0.99 -5.21
CA ILE A 188 9.52 -0.80 -3.80
C ILE A 188 11.05 -0.69 -3.69
N ALA A 189 11.79 -1.61 -4.32
CA ALA A 189 13.25 -1.58 -4.35
C ALA A 189 13.83 -0.31 -5.00
N ARG A 190 13.15 0.26 -6.01
CA ARG A 190 13.53 1.53 -6.65
C ARG A 190 13.28 2.76 -5.79
N ASN A 191 12.45 2.66 -4.75
CA ASN A 191 12.18 3.73 -3.79
C ASN A 191 13.18 3.71 -2.63
N GLY A 192 14.48 3.61 -2.94
CA GLY A 192 15.56 3.38 -1.98
C GLY A 192 15.60 4.36 -0.81
N ASP A 193 15.29 5.63 -1.06
CA ASP A 193 15.24 6.68 -0.01
C ASP A 193 14.12 6.43 1.02
N ILE A 194 13.01 5.81 0.60
CA ILE A 194 11.83 5.57 1.45
C ILE A 194 11.87 4.20 2.12
N ILE A 195 12.58 3.20 1.56
CA ILE A 195 12.67 1.84 2.11
C ILE A 195 12.98 1.78 3.62
N PRO A 196 14.00 2.51 4.14
CA PRO A 196 14.30 2.46 5.58
C PRO A 196 13.08 2.85 6.45
N PHE A 197 12.25 3.76 5.96
CA PHE A 197 11.06 4.26 6.65
C PHE A 197 9.84 3.35 6.48
N LEU A 198 9.81 2.52 5.44
CA LEU A 198 8.84 1.42 5.31
C LEU A 198 9.15 0.27 6.28
N GLN A 199 10.44 0.07 6.59
CA GLN A 199 10.90 -0.94 7.54
C GLN A 199 10.75 -0.49 9.00
N MET A 200 10.73 0.82 9.26
CA MET A 200 10.37 1.38 10.56
C MET A 200 8.84 1.38 10.75
N TYR A 201 8.37 1.05 11.96
CA TYR A 201 6.95 1.22 12.29
C TYR A 201 6.53 2.68 12.09
N GLN A 202 5.61 2.93 11.14
CA GLN A 202 5.12 4.27 10.81
C GLN A 202 6.18 5.29 10.35
N GLY A 203 7.36 4.86 9.91
CA GLY A 203 8.41 5.79 9.47
C GLY A 203 7.92 6.73 8.37
N PHE A 204 7.25 6.17 7.36
CA PHE A 204 6.67 6.95 6.27
C PHE A 204 5.62 7.96 6.74
N GLN A 205 4.74 7.58 7.68
CA GLN A 205 3.69 8.50 8.18
C GLN A 205 4.28 9.69 8.97
N VAL A 206 5.36 9.46 9.72
CA VAL A 206 6.08 10.54 10.41
C VAL A 206 6.75 11.48 9.39
N LEU A 207 7.35 10.96 8.32
CA LEU A 207 7.87 11.80 7.23
C LEU A 207 6.78 12.64 6.56
N MET A 208 5.64 12.02 6.23
CA MET A 208 4.52 12.73 5.63
C MET A 208 3.97 13.82 6.55
N ARG A 209 3.94 13.59 7.86
CA ARG A 209 3.53 14.64 8.82
C ARG A 209 4.43 15.86 8.75
N VAL A 210 5.75 15.68 8.70
CA VAL A 210 6.70 16.80 8.59
C VAL A 210 6.45 17.58 7.29
N ILE A 211 6.28 16.87 6.17
CA ILE A 211 5.97 17.51 4.88
C ILE A 211 4.68 18.34 4.98
N LEU A 212 3.59 17.75 5.45
CA LEU A 212 2.30 18.43 5.54
C LEU A 212 2.30 19.64 6.48
N LEU A 213 3.01 19.57 7.60
CA LEU A 213 3.15 20.72 8.51
C LEU A 213 3.87 21.90 7.83
N ARG A 214 4.89 21.61 7.00
CA ARG A 214 5.64 22.63 6.26
C ARG A 214 4.91 23.18 5.05
N GLU A 215 4.06 22.38 4.42
CA GLU A 215 3.18 22.86 3.35
C GLU A 215 2.09 23.79 3.87
N ALA A 216 1.58 23.53 5.08
CA ALA A 216 0.58 24.38 5.70
C ALA A 216 1.17 25.73 6.15
N ASP A 217 2.42 25.74 6.63
CA ASP A 217 3.13 26.94 7.05
C ASP A 217 4.65 26.77 6.84
N THR A 218 5.21 27.53 5.90
CA THR A 218 6.63 27.52 5.54
C THR A 218 7.53 28.12 6.61
N GLU A 219 7.00 28.73 7.67
CA GLU A 219 7.79 29.23 8.81
C GLU A 219 7.52 28.43 10.09
N ALA A 220 6.67 27.39 10.01
CA ALA A 220 6.30 26.56 11.14
C ALA A 220 7.53 26.00 11.86
N THR A 221 7.58 26.23 13.17
CA THR A 221 8.52 25.57 14.08
C THR A 221 7.90 24.23 14.50
N ILE A 222 8.40 23.13 13.95
CA ILE A 222 7.94 21.79 14.32
C ILE A 222 8.54 21.39 15.67
N ARG A 223 7.68 21.01 16.61
CA ARG A 223 7.97 20.62 17.99
C ARG A 223 7.52 19.18 18.24
N ASP A 224 8.05 18.57 19.31
CA ASP A 224 7.63 17.22 19.76
C ASP A 224 6.11 17.11 19.94
N GLY A 225 5.45 18.19 20.36
CA GLY A 225 4.00 18.26 20.56
C GLY A 225 3.19 18.04 19.27
N ASP A 226 3.74 18.39 18.11
CA ASP A 226 3.04 18.34 16.81
C ASP A 226 2.83 16.91 16.28
N PHE A 227 3.43 15.93 16.96
CA PHE A 227 3.29 14.50 16.69
C PHE A 227 2.40 13.77 17.70
N SER A 228 1.84 14.46 18.70
CA SER A 228 1.09 13.82 19.78
C SER A 228 -0.14 13.05 19.29
N ASP A 229 -0.78 13.54 18.22
CA ASP A 229 -1.92 12.89 17.57
C ASP A 229 -1.51 11.58 16.87
N ILE A 230 -0.40 11.59 16.11
CA ILE A 230 0.15 10.40 15.45
C ILE A 230 0.62 9.38 16.49
N MET A 231 1.26 9.83 17.57
CA MET A 231 1.63 8.94 18.68
C MET A 231 0.44 8.17 19.23
N ALA A 232 -0.68 8.87 19.47
CA ALA A 232 -1.90 8.26 20.00
C ALA A 232 -2.55 7.30 18.99
N ARG A 233 -2.75 7.74 17.74
CA ARG A 233 -3.43 6.97 16.67
C ARG A 233 -2.67 5.70 16.27
N PHE A 234 -1.34 5.76 16.33
CA PHE A 234 -0.47 4.67 15.91
C PHE A 234 0.23 3.92 17.06
N GLY A 235 0.01 4.33 18.31
CA GLY A 235 0.64 3.73 19.49
C GLY A 235 2.17 3.66 19.39
N ILE A 236 2.79 4.76 18.98
CA ILE A 236 4.25 4.92 18.89
C ILE A 236 4.77 5.90 19.94
N SER A 237 5.99 5.68 20.42
CA SER A 237 6.60 6.49 21.47
C SER A 237 7.30 7.74 20.92
N ARG A 238 7.54 8.74 21.78
CA ARG A 238 8.36 9.92 21.45
C ARG A 238 9.76 9.53 21.00
N SER A 239 10.38 8.57 21.71
CA SER A 239 11.72 8.08 21.36
C SER A 239 11.75 7.46 19.97
N HIS A 240 10.69 6.75 19.57
CA HIS A 240 10.58 6.18 18.23
C HIS A 240 10.49 7.27 17.15
N ILE A 241 9.69 8.32 17.36
CA ILE A 241 9.62 9.47 16.45
C ILE A 241 11.00 10.12 16.32
N ARG A 242 11.69 10.39 17.44
CA ARG A 242 13.03 10.99 17.41
C ARG A 242 14.02 10.15 16.61
N ASN A 243 13.94 8.82 16.71
CA ASN A 243 14.78 7.92 15.91
C ASN A 243 14.47 8.02 14.41
N ILE A 244 13.18 8.08 14.03
CA ILE A 244 12.78 8.27 12.63
C ILE A 244 13.30 9.61 12.09
N LEU A 245 13.09 10.70 12.83
CA LEU A 245 13.53 12.03 12.40
C LEU A 245 15.05 12.12 12.29
N ALA A 246 15.79 11.54 13.25
CA ALA A 246 17.25 11.48 13.20
C ALA A 246 17.74 10.65 12.00
N ALA A 247 17.10 9.52 11.69
CA ALA A 247 17.43 8.72 10.52
C ALA A 247 17.16 9.46 9.20
N ALA A 248 16.07 10.24 9.15
CA ALA A 248 15.72 11.04 7.98
C ALA A 248 16.68 12.22 7.76
N GLU A 249 17.16 12.84 8.84
CA GLU A 249 18.21 13.85 8.76
C GLU A 249 19.55 13.24 8.33
N ALA A 250 19.94 12.10 8.93
CA ALA A 250 21.17 11.39 8.55
C ALA A 250 21.15 10.91 7.09
N GLY A 251 19.97 10.54 6.58
CA GLY A 251 19.74 10.19 5.17
C GLY A 251 19.60 11.40 4.23
N GLY A 252 19.64 12.63 4.74
CA GLY A 252 19.51 13.87 3.95
C GLY A 252 18.11 14.12 3.39
N LEU A 253 17.07 13.48 3.93
CA LEU A 253 15.68 13.69 3.54
C LEU A 253 15.03 14.83 4.33
N LEU A 254 15.47 15.03 5.57
CA LEU A 254 15.10 16.18 6.38
C LEU A 254 16.34 17.00 6.72
N THR A 255 16.13 18.27 7.05
CA THR A 255 17.18 19.15 7.55
C THR A 255 16.64 20.04 8.65
N HIS A 256 17.53 20.50 9.53
CA HIS A 256 17.23 21.57 10.46
C HIS A 256 17.73 22.90 9.88
N GLU A 257 16.82 23.83 9.64
CA GLU A 257 17.10 25.20 9.22
C GLU A 257 17.12 26.17 10.41
N GLY A 258 17.80 27.30 10.22
CA GLY A 258 17.86 28.40 11.18
C GLY A 258 18.83 28.21 12.36
N ARG A 259 19.09 29.32 13.07
CA ARG A 259 20.01 29.34 14.22
C ARG A 259 19.42 28.52 15.38
N GLY A 260 20.13 27.47 15.79
CA GLY A 260 19.73 26.61 16.90
C GLY A 260 18.87 25.40 16.53
N ARG A 261 18.86 24.97 15.25
CA ARG A 261 18.18 23.76 14.77
C ARG A 261 16.66 23.74 15.08
N LYS A 262 16.00 24.90 14.93
CA LYS A 262 14.60 25.06 15.35
C LYS A 262 13.58 24.70 14.25
N HIS A 263 13.98 24.70 12.99
CA HIS A 263 13.04 24.49 11.87
C HIS A 263 13.34 23.18 11.16
N LEU A 264 12.59 22.13 11.46
CA LEU A 264 12.69 20.88 10.71
C LEU A 264 11.94 21.00 9.39
N ALA A 265 12.58 20.71 8.27
CA ALA A 265 11.98 20.78 6.94
C ALA A 265 12.40 19.61 6.05
N PRO A 266 11.56 19.17 5.09
CA PRO A 266 12.00 18.25 4.05
C PRO A 266 13.00 18.93 3.13
N THR A 267 14.08 18.23 2.77
CA THR A 267 14.97 18.67 1.69
C THR A 267 14.25 18.51 0.34
N PRO A 268 14.72 19.15 -0.74
CA PRO A 268 14.18 18.89 -2.08
C PRO A 268 14.22 17.41 -2.48
N ARG A 269 15.23 16.67 -2.01
CA ARG A 269 15.34 15.21 -2.19
C ARG A 269 14.29 14.47 -1.37
N GLY A 270 14.11 14.82 -0.10
CA GLY A 270 13.09 14.21 0.77
C GLY A 270 11.68 14.35 0.23
N LEU A 271 11.33 15.55 -0.25
CA LEU A 271 10.03 15.79 -0.87
C LEU A 271 9.88 14.98 -2.17
N ALA A 272 10.88 15.00 -3.06
CA ALA A 272 10.84 14.23 -4.30
C ALA A 272 10.76 12.71 -4.08
N ALA A 273 11.42 12.19 -3.03
CA ALA A 273 11.36 10.78 -2.67
C ALA A 273 9.97 10.37 -2.17
N ALA A 274 9.35 11.19 -1.32
CA ALA A 274 7.98 10.97 -0.85
C ALA A 274 6.97 11.02 -2.02
N ASP A 275 7.10 12.03 -2.88
CA ASP A 275 6.23 12.22 -4.03
C ASP A 275 6.32 11.06 -5.01
N ARG A 276 7.55 10.62 -5.31
CA ARG A 276 7.77 9.45 -6.16
C ARG A 276 7.11 8.20 -5.58
N PHE A 277 7.25 7.95 -4.29
CA PHE A 277 6.64 6.78 -3.66
C PHE A 277 5.10 6.81 -3.76
N ILE A 278 4.50 7.97 -3.56
CA ILE A 278 3.05 8.17 -3.73
C ILE A 278 2.64 7.91 -5.19
N ALA A 279 3.34 8.51 -6.15
CA ALA A 279 3.04 8.36 -7.56
C ALA A 279 3.23 6.92 -8.05
N ASP A 280 4.30 6.22 -7.64
CA ASP A 280 4.53 4.82 -7.95
C ASP A 280 3.40 3.94 -7.36
N THR A 281 2.96 4.23 -6.13
CA THR A 281 1.84 3.53 -5.50
C THR A 281 0.55 3.71 -6.29
N LEU A 282 0.21 4.95 -6.67
CA LEU A 282 -1.01 5.25 -7.43
C LEU A 282 -0.97 4.68 -8.85
N SER A 283 0.17 4.76 -9.54
CA SER A 283 0.39 4.15 -10.85
C SER A 283 0.21 2.63 -10.79
N SER A 284 0.73 1.96 -9.76
CA SER A 284 0.51 0.53 -9.56
C SER A 284 -0.96 0.18 -9.32
N HIS A 285 -1.72 1.04 -8.63
CA HIS A 285 -3.15 0.82 -8.42
C HIS A 285 -3.92 0.99 -9.73
N ASP A 286 -3.67 2.05 -10.51
CA ASP A 286 -4.26 2.22 -11.84
C ASP A 286 -3.95 1.02 -12.75
N MET A 287 -2.71 0.53 -12.76
CA MET A 287 -2.33 -0.67 -13.50
C MET A 287 -3.23 -1.87 -13.15
N THR A 288 -3.36 -2.20 -11.87
CA THR A 288 -4.19 -3.34 -11.45
C THR A 288 -5.68 -3.12 -11.70
N TYR A 289 -6.16 -1.87 -11.64
CA TYR A 289 -7.53 -1.50 -12.00
C TYR A 289 -7.81 -1.77 -13.49
N ARG A 290 -6.90 -1.34 -14.37
CA ARG A 290 -7.01 -1.55 -15.82
C ARG A 290 -7.01 -3.04 -16.18
N MET A 291 -6.14 -3.81 -15.53
CA MET A 291 -6.11 -5.28 -15.66
C MET A 291 -7.43 -5.93 -15.19
N ALA A 292 -8.00 -5.44 -14.08
CA ALA A 292 -9.27 -5.94 -13.55
C ALA A 292 -10.43 -5.69 -14.53
N LEU A 293 -10.53 -4.48 -15.07
CA LEU A 293 -11.54 -4.13 -16.08
C LEU A 293 -11.42 -5.00 -17.34
N ALA A 294 -10.20 -5.22 -17.82
CA ALA A 294 -9.95 -6.10 -18.97
C ALA A 294 -10.37 -7.55 -18.68
N SER A 295 -10.07 -8.07 -17.48
CA SER A 295 -10.49 -9.41 -17.06
C SER A 295 -12.02 -9.53 -17.02
N LEU A 296 -12.71 -8.54 -16.44
CA LEU A 296 -14.17 -8.52 -16.35
C LEU A 296 -14.85 -8.40 -17.71
N ALA A 297 -14.24 -7.69 -18.67
CA ALA A 297 -14.74 -7.62 -20.04
C ALA A 297 -14.55 -8.94 -20.82
N ALA A 298 -13.55 -9.76 -20.46
CA ALA A 298 -13.27 -11.04 -21.11
C ALA A 298 -14.10 -12.21 -20.55
N GLU A 299 -14.55 -12.15 -19.29
CA GLU A 299 -15.40 -13.17 -18.65
C GLU A 299 -16.78 -13.39 -19.34
N PRO A 300 -17.52 -12.37 -19.82
CA PRO A 300 -18.80 -12.59 -20.51
C PRO A 300 -18.72 -13.39 -21.82
N ALA A 301 -17.52 -13.59 -22.40
CA ALA A 301 -17.34 -14.39 -23.61
C ALA A 301 -17.14 -15.90 -23.34
N ARG A 302 -16.98 -16.33 -22.07
CA ARG A 302 -16.78 -17.75 -21.73
C ARG A 302 -18.07 -18.50 -21.36
N SER A 303 -19.18 -17.80 -21.14
CA SER A 303 -20.47 -18.40 -20.78
C SER A 303 -21.40 -18.72 -21.97
N SER A 304 -20.94 -18.51 -23.21
CA SER A 304 -21.67 -18.85 -24.43
C SER A 304 -21.00 -20.01 -25.19
N GLY A 305 -21.05 -21.20 -24.60
CA GLY A 305 -20.78 -22.50 -25.24
C GLY A 305 -21.93 -23.47 -24.92
N PRO A 306 -22.34 -24.33 -25.87
CA PRO A 306 -23.74 -24.73 -26.05
C PRO A 306 -24.23 -25.65 -24.92
N ALA A 307 -25.47 -25.41 -24.50
CA ALA A 307 -26.23 -26.40 -23.74
C ALA A 307 -26.39 -27.66 -24.61
N ALA A 308 -25.91 -28.79 -24.08
CA ALA A 308 -26.30 -30.13 -24.50
C ALA A 308 -27.36 -30.66 -23.53
#